data_AF-A0A2V6G3H2-F1
#
_entry.id   AF-A0A2V6G3H2-F1
#
_cell.length_a   1.000
_cell.length_b   1.000
_cell.length_c   1.000
_cell.angle_alpha   90.00
_cell.angle_beta   90.00
_cell.angle_gamma   90.00
#
_symmetry.space_group_name_H-M   'P 1'
#
loop_
_entity.id
_entity.type
_entity.pdbx_description
1 polymer ?
#
loop_
_entity_poly.entity_id
_entity_poly.type
_entity_poly.pdbx_seq_one_letter_code
_entity_poly.pdbx_strand_id
1 'polypeptide(L)'
;MDVSILYHLESTKVPEVYRTIGREYETVVVKPNVRSAVREVTSSYEAKALYSPEREKMSTEINQHIVTAVEPRGVVVERMLLRDVGLPVRLQQAIQEKLSAEQEAARMQFVLLKEKQEAERKKIEAEGISSFQKIVTEGINENLLKWKGIEATKELALSGNAKVVIIGAGKEGLPIILGGDTSPAAPHPPSGR
;
A
#
# COMPACT_ATOMS: atom_id res chain seq x y z
N MET A 1 13.33 -12.62 -29.37
CA MET A 1 14.17 -11.47 -28.98
C MET A 1 14.23 -10.56 -30.17
N ASP A 2 13.83 -9.31 -29.98
CA ASP A 2 13.78 -8.34 -31.07
C ASP A 2 14.95 -7.36 -30.97
N VAL A 3 15.59 -7.16 -32.12
CA VAL A 3 16.76 -6.28 -32.25
C VAL A 3 16.49 -5.27 -33.35
N SER A 4 16.69 -3.99 -33.03
CA SER A 4 16.79 -2.92 -34.01
C SER A 4 18.24 -2.64 -34.33
N ILE A 5 18.53 -2.41 -35.60
CA ILE A 5 19.85 -2.02 -36.05
C ILE A 5 19.71 -0.88 -37.02
N LEU A 6 20.54 0.14 -36.81
CA LEU A 6 20.74 1.23 -37.73
C LEU A 6 22.10 1.02 -38.39
N TYR A 7 22.10 0.95 -39.71
CA TYR A 7 23.27 0.64 -40.51
C TYR A 7 23.22 1.42 -41.83
N HIS A 8 24.39 1.58 -42.45
CA HIS A 8 24.54 2.10 -43.79
C HIS A 8 25.59 1.29 -44.56
N LEU A 9 25.63 1.47 -45.89
CA LEU A 9 26.71 0.91 -46.69
C LEU A 9 27.93 1.81 -46.65
N GLU A 10 29.12 1.22 -46.67
CA GLU A 10 30.37 1.95 -46.80
C GLU A 10 30.50 2.49 -48.22
N SER A 11 30.57 3.82 -48.38
CA SER A 11 30.56 4.51 -49.69
C SER A 11 31.57 3.96 -50.69
N THR A 12 32.73 3.52 -50.22
CA THR A 12 33.83 2.96 -51.03
C THR A 12 33.51 1.56 -51.58
N LYS A 13 32.74 0.75 -50.85
CA LYS A 13 32.41 -0.64 -51.18
C LYS A 13 31.02 -0.81 -51.79
N VAL A 14 30.22 0.24 -51.88
CA VAL A 14 28.86 0.20 -52.48
C VAL A 14 28.84 -0.54 -53.83
N PRO A 15 29.70 -0.23 -54.81
CA PRO A 15 29.63 -0.89 -56.12
C PRO A 15 29.90 -2.40 -56.04
N GLU A 16 30.79 -2.81 -55.13
CA GLU A 16 31.15 -4.21 -54.91
C GLU A 16 29.99 -4.98 -54.28
N VAL A 17 29.38 -4.41 -53.24
CA VAL A 17 28.21 -4.99 -52.54
C VAL A 17 27.06 -5.23 -53.51
N TYR A 18 26.74 -4.25 -54.34
CA TYR A 18 25.67 -4.40 -55.34
C TYR A 18 26.00 -5.40 -56.45
N ARG A 19 27.29 -5.67 -56.72
CA ARG A 19 27.71 -6.68 -57.71
C ARG A 19 27.73 -8.10 -57.15
N THR A 20 28.20 -8.30 -55.92
CA THR A 20 28.32 -9.63 -55.31
C THR A 20 27.03 -10.09 -54.66
N ILE A 21 26.35 -9.22 -53.91
CA ILE A 21 25.19 -9.58 -53.10
C ILE A 21 23.88 -9.13 -53.77
N GLY A 22 23.91 -7.98 -54.45
CA GLY A 22 22.75 -7.39 -55.10
C GLY A 22 21.95 -6.45 -54.18
N ARG A 23 20.76 -6.05 -54.65
CA ARG A 23 19.91 -5.07 -53.95
C ARG A 23 19.31 -5.60 -52.64
N GLU A 24 19.29 -6.91 -52.46
CA GLU A 24 18.73 -7.60 -51.28
C GLU A 24 19.77 -7.86 -50.19
N TYR A 25 20.82 -7.04 -50.10
CA TYR A 25 21.88 -7.20 -49.10
C TYR A 25 21.36 -7.20 -47.65
N GLU A 26 20.25 -6.52 -47.36
CA GLU A 26 19.60 -6.55 -46.05
C GLU A 26 19.13 -7.96 -45.65
N THR A 27 18.44 -8.68 -46.55
CA THR A 27 17.87 -10.00 -46.26
C THR A 27 18.91 -11.11 -46.37
N VAL A 28 19.91 -10.93 -47.24
CA VAL A 28 20.95 -11.93 -47.50
C VAL A 28 22.11 -11.84 -46.49
N VAL A 29 22.49 -10.63 -46.09
CA VAL A 29 23.67 -10.42 -45.23
C VAL A 29 23.27 -9.91 -43.86
N VAL A 30 22.54 -8.80 -43.77
CA VAL A 30 22.31 -8.14 -42.49
C VAL A 30 21.46 -9.00 -41.56
N LYS A 31 20.24 -9.37 -41.97
CA LYS A 31 19.30 -10.14 -41.13
C LYS A 31 19.86 -11.49 -40.66
N PRO A 32 20.51 -12.32 -41.50
CA PRO A 32 21.05 -13.60 -41.06
C PRO A 32 22.21 -13.45 -40.08
N ASN A 33 23.17 -12.56 -40.35
CA ASN A 33 24.32 -12.36 -39.45
C ASN A 33 23.88 -11.83 -38.09
N VAL A 34 22.92 -10.90 -38.08
CA VAL A 34 22.35 -10.36 -36.84
C VAL A 34 21.67 -11.47 -36.03
N ARG A 35 20.84 -12.29 -36.68
CA ARG A 35 20.17 -13.40 -36.00
C ARG A 35 21.17 -14.41 -35.44
N SER A 36 22.22 -14.72 -36.18
CA SER A 36 23.28 -15.64 -35.75
C SER A 36 24.05 -15.07 -34.56
N ALA A 37 24.51 -13.82 -34.62
CA ALA A 37 25.24 -13.17 -33.54
C ALA A 37 24.42 -13.09 -32.24
N VAL A 38 23.14 -12.71 -32.34
CA VAL A 38 22.24 -12.70 -31.19
C VAL A 38 22.11 -14.08 -30.59
N ARG A 39 21.93 -15.13 -31.41
CA ARG A 39 21.77 -16.51 -30.93
C ARG A 39 23.03 -17.06 -30.28
N GLU A 40 24.19 -16.75 -30.84
CA GLU A 40 25.49 -17.18 -30.32
C GLU A 40 25.75 -16.57 -28.94
N VAL A 41 25.66 -15.24 -28.82
CA VAL A 41 25.88 -14.57 -27.54
C VAL A 41 24.82 -15.02 -26.52
N THR A 42 23.53 -15.02 -26.87
CA THR A 42 22.48 -15.41 -25.90
C THR A 42 22.57 -16.87 -25.47
N SER A 43 23.21 -17.75 -26.23
CA SER A 43 23.44 -19.14 -25.80
C SER A 43 24.48 -19.29 -24.70
N SER A 44 25.42 -18.34 -24.61
CA SER A 44 26.49 -18.31 -23.60
C SER A 44 26.06 -17.66 -22.28
N TYR A 45 24.91 -16.96 -22.28
CA TYR A 45 24.41 -16.23 -21.12
C TYR A 45 23.17 -16.90 -20.51
N GLU A 46 23.07 -16.84 -19.19
CA GLU A 46 21.86 -17.26 -18.49
C GLU A 46 20.69 -16.31 -18.78
N ALA A 47 19.46 -16.83 -18.74
CA ALA A 47 18.24 -16.04 -18.97
C ALA A 47 18.13 -14.82 -18.03
N LYS A 48 18.73 -14.87 -16.83
CA LYS A 48 18.76 -13.75 -15.87
C LYS A 48 19.57 -12.57 -16.37
N ALA A 49 20.61 -12.81 -17.17
CA ALA A 49 21.53 -11.77 -17.65
C ALA A 49 20.84 -10.74 -18.55
N LEU A 50 19.73 -11.15 -19.17
CA LEU A 50 18.88 -10.29 -20.01
C LEU A 50 18.16 -9.19 -19.22
N TYR A 51 18.02 -9.38 -17.91
CA TYR A 51 17.31 -8.47 -17.00
C TYR A 51 18.20 -7.93 -15.88
N SER A 52 19.49 -8.26 -15.91
CA SER A 52 20.49 -7.79 -14.96
C SER A 52 21.35 -6.68 -15.59
N PRO A 53 22.23 -6.02 -14.83
CA PRO A 53 23.24 -5.12 -15.38
C PRO A 53 24.15 -5.76 -16.45
N GLU A 54 24.22 -7.10 -16.51
CA GLU A 54 24.97 -7.84 -17.53
C GLU A 54 24.38 -7.67 -18.94
N ARG A 55 23.14 -7.18 -19.05
CA ARG A 55 22.48 -6.87 -20.33
C ARG A 55 23.30 -5.91 -21.18
N GLU A 56 23.94 -4.91 -20.56
CA GLU A 56 24.76 -3.93 -21.28
C GLU A 56 26.02 -4.57 -21.87
N LYS A 57 26.66 -5.46 -21.11
CA LYS A 57 27.81 -6.25 -21.58
C LYS A 57 27.41 -7.15 -22.73
N MET A 58 26.30 -7.86 -22.60
CA MET A 58 25.75 -8.70 -23.65
C MET A 58 25.42 -7.89 -24.91
N SER A 59 24.80 -6.71 -24.77
CA SER A 59 24.47 -5.86 -25.90
C SER A 59 25.72 -5.37 -26.64
N THR A 60 26.79 -5.09 -25.90
CA THR A 60 28.08 -4.67 -26.46
C THR A 60 28.73 -5.83 -27.23
N GLU A 61 28.73 -7.03 -26.65
CA GLU A 61 29.26 -8.24 -27.27
C GLU A 61 28.50 -8.61 -28.54
N ILE A 62 27.16 -8.56 -28.52
CA ILE A 62 26.34 -8.77 -29.72
C ILE A 62 26.69 -7.75 -30.80
N ASN A 63 26.82 -6.47 -30.45
CA ASN A 63 27.19 -5.43 -31.41
C ASN A 63 28.54 -5.74 -32.06
N GLN A 64 29.55 -6.10 -31.26
CA GLN A 64 30.88 -6.43 -31.75
C GLN A 64 30.86 -7.64 -32.71
N HIS A 65 30.12 -8.71 -32.37
CA HIS A 65 29.95 -9.87 -33.26
C HIS A 65 29.27 -9.47 -34.59
N ILE A 66 28.24 -8.62 -34.53
CA ILE A 66 27.55 -8.15 -35.75
C ILE A 66 28.52 -7.35 -36.62
N VAL A 67 29.22 -6.37 -36.04
CA VAL A 67 30.17 -5.51 -36.77
C VAL A 67 31.22 -6.36 -37.47
N THR A 68 31.88 -7.27 -36.75
CA THR A 68 32.90 -8.15 -37.32
C THR A 68 32.36 -9.04 -38.45
N ALA A 69 31.08 -9.45 -38.39
CA ALA A 69 30.47 -10.28 -39.42
C ALA A 69 30.06 -9.49 -40.69
N VAL A 70 29.70 -8.22 -40.57
CA VAL A 70 29.11 -7.43 -41.68
C VAL A 70 30.06 -6.39 -42.28
N GLU A 71 31.06 -5.94 -41.53
CA GLU A 71 32.08 -4.97 -41.97
C GLU A 71 32.91 -5.46 -43.18
N PRO A 72 33.34 -6.74 -43.27
CA PRO A 72 34.03 -7.25 -44.45
C PRO A 72 33.16 -7.23 -45.71
N ARG A 73 31.83 -7.21 -45.54
CA ARG A 73 30.84 -7.14 -46.63
C ARG A 73 30.38 -5.71 -46.92
N GLY A 74 31.08 -4.70 -46.39
CA GLY A 74 30.83 -3.28 -46.69
C GLY A 74 29.57 -2.69 -46.03
N VAL A 75 29.07 -3.32 -44.97
CA VAL A 75 27.98 -2.77 -44.15
C VAL A 75 28.58 -2.22 -42.86
N VAL A 76 28.24 -0.98 -42.53
CA VAL A 76 28.67 -0.31 -41.29
C VAL A 76 27.46 -0.21 -40.36
N VAL A 77 27.63 -0.64 -39.12
CA VAL A 77 26.59 -0.56 -38.08
C VAL A 77 26.84 0.66 -37.21
N GLU A 78 25.88 1.58 -37.15
CA GLU A 78 25.98 2.78 -36.31
C GLU A 78 25.47 2.51 -34.90
N ARG A 79 24.33 1.82 -34.79
CA ARG A 79 23.70 1.55 -33.51
C ARG A 79 22.88 0.27 -33.55
N MET A 80 23.02 -0.51 -32.49
CA MET A 80 22.17 -1.66 -32.22
C MET A 80 21.41 -1.42 -30.91
N LEU A 81 20.12 -1.72 -30.92
CA LEU A 81 19.22 -1.62 -29.79
C LEU A 81 18.57 -2.97 -29.59
N LEU A 82 18.91 -3.63 -28.49
CA LEU A 82 18.17 -4.77 -27.98
C LEU A 82 16.84 -4.25 -27.43
N ARG A 83 15.72 -4.62 -28.05
CA ARG A 83 14.38 -4.19 -27.62
C ARG A 83 13.81 -5.18 -26.63
N ASP A 84 13.19 -6.23 -27.17
CA ASP A 84 12.29 -7.07 -26.39
C ASP A 84 12.91 -8.43 -26.17
N VAL A 85 13.10 -8.75 -24.89
CA VAL A 85 13.45 -10.08 -24.45
C VAL A 85 12.19 -10.60 -23.78
N GLY A 86 11.38 -11.36 -24.52
CA GLY A 86 10.18 -11.96 -23.93
C GLY A 86 10.57 -12.83 -22.75
N LEU A 87 10.21 -12.38 -21.53
CA LEU A 87 10.29 -13.20 -20.33
C LEU A 87 9.42 -14.44 -20.55
N PRO A 88 9.92 -15.67 -20.30
CA PRO A 88 9.04 -16.82 -20.21
C PRO A 88 7.97 -16.53 -19.15
N VAL A 89 6.70 -16.79 -19.48
CA VAL A 89 5.55 -16.48 -18.60
C VAL A 89 5.74 -16.98 -17.18
N ARG A 90 6.35 -18.16 -17.01
CA ARG A 90 6.67 -18.75 -15.70
C ARG A 90 7.63 -17.90 -14.87
N LEU A 91 8.67 -17.31 -15.49
CA LEU A 91 9.63 -16.47 -14.79
C LEU A 91 9.00 -15.13 -14.39
N GLN A 92 8.20 -14.54 -15.30
CA GLN A 92 7.45 -13.32 -14.99
C GLN A 92 6.48 -13.53 -13.82
N GLN A 93 5.77 -14.66 -13.80
CA GLN A 93 4.91 -15.04 -12.68
C GLN A 93 5.70 -15.19 -11.38
N ALA A 94 6.81 -15.93 -11.38
CA ALA A 94 7.63 -16.12 -10.19
C ALA A 94 8.20 -14.80 -9.63
N ILE A 95 8.62 -13.88 -10.51
CA ILE A 95 9.10 -12.55 -10.10
C ILE A 95 7.94 -11.74 -9.49
N GLN A 96 6.76 -11.78 -10.11
CA GLN A 96 5.58 -11.07 -9.63
C GLN A 96 5.10 -11.60 -8.28
N GLU A 97 5.08 -12.92 -8.11
CA GLU A 97 4.74 -13.58 -6.84
C GLU A 97 5.72 -13.18 -5.74
N LYS A 98 7.02 -13.19 -6.02
CA LYS A 98 8.05 -12.76 -5.07
C LYS A 98 7.85 -11.29 -4.65
N LEU A 99 7.65 -10.39 -5.61
CA LEU A 99 7.40 -8.97 -5.34
C LEU A 99 6.12 -8.76 -4.52
N SER A 100 5.05 -9.50 -4.84
CA SER A 100 3.81 -9.46 -4.07
C SER A 100 4.03 -9.90 -2.63
N ALA A 101 4.75 -11.00 -2.41
CA ALA A 101 5.06 -11.51 -1.08
C ALA A 101 5.93 -10.53 -0.26
N GLU A 102 6.92 -9.89 -0.90
CA GLU A 102 7.74 -8.86 -0.25
C GLU A 102 6.90 -7.64 0.16
N GLN A 103 5.98 -7.19 -0.71
CA GLN A 103 5.07 -6.10 -0.41
C GLN A 103 4.07 -6.46 0.71
N GLU A 104 3.53 -7.68 0.71
CA GLU A 104 2.66 -8.18 1.77
C GLU A 104 3.39 -8.25 3.11
N ALA A 105 4.63 -8.73 3.11
CA ALA A 105 5.47 -8.78 4.31
C ALA A 105 5.73 -7.36 4.85
N ALA A 106 6.10 -6.41 3.99
CA ALA A 106 6.28 -5.01 4.38
C ALA A 106 4.98 -4.41 4.94
N ARG A 107 3.83 -4.67 4.28
CA ARG A 107 2.52 -4.22 4.75
C ARG A 107 2.18 -4.80 6.13
N MET A 108 2.44 -6.09 6.34
CA MET A 108 2.21 -6.74 7.63
C MET A 108 3.06 -6.12 8.73
N GLN A 109 4.31 -5.77 8.45
CA GLN A 109 5.17 -5.06 9.41
C GLN A 109 4.56 -3.71 9.81
N PHE A 110 4.01 -2.94 8.85
CA PHE A 110 3.32 -1.69 9.16
C PHE A 110 2.05 -1.91 9.99
N VAL A 111 1.28 -2.95 9.70
CA VAL A 111 0.11 -3.31 10.51
C VAL A 111 0.52 -3.65 11.93
N LEU A 112 1.53 -4.50 12.12
CA LEU A 112 2.04 -4.84 13.45
C LEU A 112 2.56 -3.62 14.21
N LEU A 113 3.24 -2.70 13.52
CA LEU A 113 3.71 -1.45 14.13
C LEU A 113 2.53 -0.58 14.57
N LYS A 114 1.50 -0.45 13.74
CA LYS A 114 0.27 0.28 14.07
C LYS A 114 -0.43 -0.33 15.28
N GLU A 115 -0.62 -1.64 15.31
CA GLU A 115 -1.27 -2.34 16.43
C GLU A 115 -0.47 -2.18 17.73
N LYS A 116 0.87 -2.19 17.67
CA LYS A 116 1.72 -1.88 18.83
C LYS A 116 1.49 -0.45 19.34
N GLN A 117 1.45 0.54 18.44
CA GLN A 117 1.19 1.92 18.83
C GLN A 117 -0.21 2.11 19.42
N GLU A 118 -1.23 1.44 18.86
CA GLU A 118 -2.59 1.42 19.40
C GLU A 118 -2.64 0.79 20.79
N ALA A 119 -1.92 -0.32 21.02
CA ALA A 119 -1.84 -0.98 22.32
C ALA A 119 -1.18 -0.07 23.37
N GLU A 120 -0.05 0.57 23.02
CA GLU A 120 0.61 1.54 23.91
C GLU A 120 -0.29 2.75 24.20
N ARG A 121 -1.02 3.28 23.22
CA ARG A 121 -1.98 4.37 23.43
C ARG A 121 -3.04 3.98 24.46
N LYS A 122 -3.66 2.81 24.30
CA LYS A 122 -4.69 2.31 25.22
C LYS A 122 -4.17 2.10 26.63
N LYS A 123 -2.92 1.64 26.76
CA LYS A 123 -2.26 1.48 28.05
C LYS A 123 -2.07 2.83 28.76
N ILE A 124 -1.52 3.82 28.05
CA ILE A 124 -1.33 5.18 28.58
C ILE A 124 -2.69 5.80 28.97
N GLU A 125 -3.72 5.61 28.15
CA GLU A 125 -5.07 6.07 28.44
C GLU A 125 -5.64 5.43 29.71
N ALA A 126 -5.50 4.12 29.88
CA ALA A 126 -5.95 3.41 31.08
C ALA A 126 -5.17 3.86 32.34
N GLU A 127 -3.86 4.06 32.24
CA GLU A 127 -3.02 4.60 33.32
C GLU A 127 -3.45 6.03 33.70
N GLY A 128 -3.77 6.87 32.72
CA GLY A 128 -4.30 8.22 32.92
C GLY A 128 -5.63 8.21 33.66
N ILE A 129 -6.58 7.37 33.22
CA ILE A 129 -7.89 7.23 33.87
C ILE A 129 -7.74 6.71 35.31
N SER A 130 -6.90 5.70 35.53
CA SER A 130 -6.63 5.14 36.86
C SER A 130 -6.03 6.19 37.79
N SER A 131 -5.04 6.94 37.31
CA SER A 131 -4.39 8.00 38.08
C SER A 131 -5.36 9.13 38.41
N PHE A 132 -6.18 9.54 37.44
CA PHE A 132 -7.24 10.52 37.65
C PHE A 132 -8.25 10.06 38.70
N GLN A 133 -8.73 8.81 38.62
CA GLN A 133 -9.66 8.26 39.60
C GLN A 133 -9.06 8.21 41.01
N LYS A 134 -7.78 7.86 41.15
CA LYS A 134 -7.08 7.91 42.44
C LYS A 134 -7.04 9.33 43.02
N ILE A 135 -6.58 10.31 42.23
CA ILE A 135 -6.50 11.71 42.67
C ILE A 135 -7.87 12.24 43.06
N VAL A 136 -8.90 11.96 42.27
CA VAL A 136 -10.28 12.38 42.56
C VAL A 136 -10.78 11.73 43.85
N THR A 137 -10.57 10.42 44.03
CA THR A 137 -11.01 9.70 45.24
C THR A 137 -10.29 10.19 46.49
N GLU A 138 -8.99 10.46 46.41
CA GLU A 138 -8.21 11.05 47.51
C GLU A 138 -8.67 12.48 47.85
N GLY A 139 -9.06 13.26 46.85
CA GLY A 139 -9.60 14.62 47.03
C GLY A 139 -11.05 14.66 47.54
N ILE A 140 -11.80 13.56 47.40
CA ILE A 140 -13.18 13.44 47.88
C ILE A 140 -13.16 13.02 49.36
N ASN A 141 -13.37 13.99 50.24
CA ASN A 141 -13.57 13.76 51.68
C ASN A 141 -15.08 13.64 51.98
N GLU A 142 -15.48 12.83 52.97
CA GLU A 142 -16.86 12.75 53.46
C GLU A 142 -17.47 14.13 53.79
N ASN A 143 -16.67 15.03 54.36
CA ASN A 143 -17.13 16.39 54.66
C ASN A 143 -17.41 17.20 53.39
N LEU A 144 -16.62 17.01 52.33
CA LEU A 144 -16.83 17.65 51.04
C LEU A 144 -18.09 17.10 50.33
N LEU A 145 -18.32 15.78 50.38
CA LEU A 145 -19.53 15.15 49.85
C LEU A 145 -20.80 15.63 50.58
N LYS A 146 -20.77 15.71 51.92
CA LYS A 146 -21.88 16.26 52.71
C LYS A 146 -22.13 17.72 52.36
N TRP A 147 -21.08 18.53 52.25
CA TRP A 147 -21.20 19.94 51.86
C TRP A 147 -21.78 20.11 50.45
N LYS A 148 -21.31 19.34 49.47
CA LYS A 148 -21.85 19.33 48.09
C LYS A 148 -23.28 18.81 48.02
N GLY A 149 -23.65 17.83 48.85
CA GLY A 149 -25.02 17.35 48.98
C GLY A 149 -25.97 18.44 49.52
N ILE A 150 -25.52 19.22 50.50
CA ILE A 150 -26.27 20.37 51.02
C ILE A 150 -26.42 21.45 49.94
N GLU A 151 -25.35 21.75 49.19
CA GLU A 151 -25.39 22.72 48.08
C GLU A 151 -26.37 22.30 46.97
N ALA A 152 -26.30 21.04 46.51
CA ALA A 152 -27.25 20.50 45.54
C ALA A 152 -28.70 20.53 46.05
N THR A 153 -28.92 20.22 47.33
CA THR A 153 -30.25 20.30 47.96
C THR A 153 -30.75 21.75 48.02
N LYS A 154 -29.85 22.72 48.29
CA LYS A 154 -30.18 24.15 48.28
C LYS A 154 -30.54 24.65 46.88
N GLU A 155 -29.78 24.28 45.85
CA GLU A 155 -30.08 24.63 44.47
C GLU A 155 -31.40 24.01 43.99
N LEU A 156 -31.65 22.75 44.34
CA LEU A 156 -32.94 22.09 44.07
C LEU A 156 -34.09 22.80 44.78
N ALA A 157 -33.94 23.17 46.06
CA ALA A 157 -34.95 23.91 46.82
C ALA A 157 -35.23 25.32 46.25
N LEU A 158 -34.23 25.93 45.59
CA LEU A 158 -34.37 27.23 44.91
C LEU A 158 -34.89 27.09 43.47
N SER A 159 -34.92 25.88 42.90
CA SER A 159 -35.44 25.65 41.55
C SER A 159 -36.97 25.75 41.54
N GLY A 160 -37.52 26.57 40.64
CA GLY A 160 -38.95 26.92 40.62
C GLY A 160 -39.94 25.77 40.36
N ASN A 161 -39.45 24.54 40.13
CA ASN A 161 -40.25 23.33 39.87
C ASN A 161 -40.08 22.22 40.93
N ALA A 162 -39.39 22.47 42.05
CA ALA A 162 -39.19 21.43 43.07
C ALA A 162 -40.48 21.14 43.86
N LYS A 163 -41.20 20.09 43.48
CA LYS A 163 -42.28 19.51 44.30
C LYS A 163 -41.66 18.57 45.36
N VAL A 164 -41.60 19.06 46.60
CA VAL A 164 -41.34 18.36 47.89
C VAL A 164 -40.37 17.17 47.84
N VAL A 165 -39.15 17.36 48.35
CA VAL A 165 -38.15 16.29 48.54
C VAL A 165 -38.10 15.88 50.02
N ILE A 166 -38.45 14.63 50.34
CA ILE A 166 -38.31 14.05 51.69
C ILE A 166 -37.04 13.21 51.73
N ILE A 167 -36.03 13.65 52.50
CA ILE A 167 -34.79 12.89 52.72
C ILE A 167 -35.01 11.98 53.94
N GLY A 168 -35.25 10.70 53.70
CA GLY A 168 -35.38 9.69 54.75
C GLY A 168 -34.03 9.43 55.43
N ALA A 169 -34.00 9.48 56.77
CA ALA A 169 -32.83 9.21 57.58
C ALA A 169 -32.50 7.70 57.68
N GLY A 170 -32.15 7.07 56.55
CA GLY A 170 -31.66 5.68 56.47
C GLY A 170 -30.34 5.60 55.72
N LYS A 171 -29.47 4.64 56.07
CA LYS A 171 -28.08 4.50 55.56
C LYS A 171 -27.92 4.30 54.04
N GLU A 172 -29.01 4.21 53.27
CA GLU A 172 -29.07 4.00 51.82
C GLU A 172 -29.95 5.10 51.17
N GLY A 173 -29.54 6.38 51.30
CA GLY A 173 -30.34 7.57 50.99
C GLY A 173 -30.82 7.73 49.54
N LEU A 174 -31.84 6.96 49.15
CA LEU A 174 -32.56 7.14 47.90
C LEU A 174 -33.74 8.11 48.09
N PRO A 175 -33.76 9.28 47.41
CA PRO A 175 -34.86 10.24 47.52
C PRO A 175 -36.11 9.76 46.76
N ILE A 176 -37.30 9.90 47.38
CA ILE A 176 -38.60 9.61 46.74
C ILE A 176 -39.17 10.91 46.16
N ILE A 177 -39.46 10.91 44.86
CA ILE A 177 -40.09 12.04 44.14
C ILE A 177 -41.58 11.74 43.97
N LEU A 178 -42.46 12.55 44.58
CA LEU A 178 -43.92 12.45 44.41
C LEU A 178 -44.39 13.46 43.35
N GLY A 179 -44.59 12.97 42.12
CA GLY A 179 -45.22 13.72 41.04
C GLY A 179 -46.74 13.76 41.22
N GLY A 180 -47.29 14.95 41.45
CA GLY A 180 -48.74 15.16 41.47
C GLY A 180 -49.26 15.55 40.09
N ASP A 181 -50.23 14.77 39.59
CA ASP A 181 -51.32 15.21 38.72
C ASP A 181 -52.57 14.37 39.02
N THR A 182 -53.54 14.99 39.70
CA THR A 182 -54.94 14.55 39.72
C THR A 182 -55.69 15.33 38.66
N SER A 183 -56.07 14.67 37.57
CA SER A 183 -57.21 15.09 36.75
C SER A 183 -58.03 13.85 36.37
N PRO A 184 -59.37 13.86 36.57
CA PRO A 184 -60.18 12.66 36.57
C PRO A 184 -60.44 12.13 35.16
N ALA A 185 -60.55 10.81 35.08
CA ALA A 185 -60.86 10.04 33.89
C ALA A 185 -62.15 10.50 33.18
N ALA A 186 -62.07 10.72 31.87
CA ALA A 186 -63.26 10.78 31.00
C ALA A 186 -63.60 9.36 30.50
N PRO A 187 -64.90 8.97 30.47
CA PRO A 187 -65.32 7.60 30.19
C PRO A 187 -65.25 7.26 28.70
N HIS A 188 -64.86 6.01 28.43
CA HIS A 188 -64.82 5.38 27.11
C HIS A 188 -66.25 4.99 26.66
N PRO A 189 -66.68 5.26 25.41
CA PRO A 189 -67.91 4.67 24.86
C PRO A 189 -67.65 3.22 24.38
N PRO A 190 -68.71 2.38 24.28
CA PRO A 190 -68.57 0.92 24.21
C PRO A 190 -68.22 0.41 22.81
N SER A 191 -67.56 -0.74 22.74
CA SER A 191 -67.26 -1.43 21.49
C SER A 191 -68.53 -2.00 20.84
N GLY A 192 -68.73 -1.65 19.57
CA GLY A 192 -69.68 -2.31 18.66
C GLY A 192 -68.93 -3.28 17.74
N ARG A 193 -69.61 -4.39 17.44
CA ARG A 193 -69.19 -5.54 16.60
C ARG A 193 -68.72 -5.18 15.20
#